data_AF-A0A7Y5VMH1-F1
#
_entry.id   AF-A0A7Y5VMH1-F1
#
_cell.length_a   1.000
_cell.length_b   1.000
_cell.length_c   1.000
_cell.angle_alpha   90.00
_cell.angle_beta   90.00
_cell.angle_gamma   90.00
#
_symmetry.space_group_name_H-M   'P 1'
#
loop_
_entity.id
_entity.type
_entity.pdbx_description
1 polymer ?
#
loop_
_entity_poly.entity_id
_entity_poly.type
_entity_poly.pdbx_seq_one_letter_code
_entity_poly.pdbx_strand_id
1 'polypeptide(L)'
;TVSVNHPLAVDGADIFLLGNGYTPVVTVRDAKGTVLYREATPFLPQDGNYRSVGVIKVPSAAPKQLGFTGFFLPTAEPTFANGPASVFPDAKNPELALSVWEGNLFPGGAPQSVYTLNTDEMKQVTKADGSPALIRLKPGQTYQLPGDRGSITFDSVKRFAGLSVRTDPGAPISLASALLATLGLILGLTIKRRRVFVRVRPAAVGDPSAPAATVVTIGGLSKDSDPGLAAIVTGIATAIDGATTNAEPDRPAERTES
;
A
#
# COMPACT_ATOMS: atom_id res chain seq x y z
N THR A 1 -12.52 15.23 -8.03
CA THR A 1 -13.39 14.60 -7.02
C THR A 1 -12.95 13.17 -6.84
N VAL A 2 -12.82 12.68 -5.60
CA VAL A 2 -12.44 11.28 -5.33
C VAL A 2 -13.68 10.40 -5.52
N SER A 3 -13.58 9.33 -6.30
CA SER A 3 -14.68 8.38 -6.53
C SER A 3 -14.22 6.94 -6.28
N VAL A 4 -15.17 6.03 -6.12
CA VAL A 4 -14.88 4.59 -5.98
C VAL A 4 -14.12 4.13 -7.23
N ASN A 5 -12.98 3.47 -7.03
CA ASN A 5 -12.06 2.97 -8.06
C ASN A 5 -11.31 4.00 -8.92
N HIS A 6 -11.35 5.30 -8.60
CA HIS A 6 -10.51 6.30 -9.27
C HIS A 6 -9.65 7.02 -8.23
N PRO A 7 -8.42 6.55 -7.98
CA PRO A 7 -7.52 7.24 -7.06
C PRO A 7 -7.20 8.63 -7.59
N LEU A 8 -7.21 9.62 -6.69
CA LEU A 8 -6.76 10.96 -7.00
C LEU A 8 -5.26 11.03 -6.72
N ALA A 9 -4.46 11.31 -7.74
CA ALA A 9 -3.04 11.58 -7.57
C ALA A 9 -2.83 13.07 -7.25
N VAL A 10 -2.27 13.38 -6.09
CA VAL A 10 -1.85 14.74 -5.71
C VAL A 10 -0.42 14.68 -5.20
N ASP A 11 0.48 15.48 -5.75
CA ASP A 11 1.89 15.60 -5.32
C ASP A 11 2.65 14.27 -5.17
N GLY A 12 2.39 13.29 -6.05
CA GLY A 12 3.03 11.97 -6.02
C GLY A 12 2.48 11.00 -4.97
N ALA A 13 1.36 11.35 -4.32
CA ALA A 13 0.61 10.46 -3.46
C ALA A 13 -0.68 9.98 -4.13
N ASP A 14 -0.94 8.67 -4.05
CA ASP A 14 -2.19 8.06 -4.48
C ASP A 14 -3.21 8.13 -3.34
N ILE A 15 -4.34 8.80 -3.57
CA ILE A 15 -5.44 8.90 -2.61
C ILE A 15 -6.55 7.93 -2.99
N PHE A 16 -6.78 6.92 -2.17
CA PHE A 16 -7.85 5.93 -2.34
C PHE A 16 -9.00 6.21 -1.38
N LEU A 17 -10.24 6.11 -1.86
CA LEU A 17 -11.41 6.08 -0.98
C LEU A 17 -11.59 4.66 -0.46
N LEU A 18 -11.20 4.41 0.80
CA LEU A 18 -11.33 3.12 1.47
C LEU A 18 -12.79 2.77 1.77
N GLY A 19 -13.62 3.78 1.94
CA GLY A 19 -15.04 3.62 2.25
C GLY A 19 -15.68 4.97 2.52
N ASN A 20 -17.00 5.00 2.45
CA ASN A 20 -17.79 6.16 2.86
C ASN A 20 -19.05 5.68 3.57
N GLY A 21 -19.68 6.58 4.32
CA GLY A 21 -20.92 6.27 5.00
C GLY A 21 -21.46 7.47 5.75
N TYR A 22 -22.35 7.19 6.69
CA TYR A 22 -23.02 8.19 7.49
C TYR A 22 -22.80 7.93 8.97
N THR A 23 -22.71 9.02 9.71
CA THR A 23 -22.55 9.03 11.16
C THR A 23 -23.71 9.83 11.75
N PRO A 24 -24.70 9.18 12.37
CA PRO A 24 -25.71 9.89 13.14
C PRO A 24 -25.08 10.60 14.33
N VAL A 25 -25.42 11.88 14.51
CA VAL A 25 -25.09 12.65 15.71
C VAL A 25 -26.24 12.49 16.68
N VAL A 26 -25.97 11.95 17.87
CA VAL A 26 -26.98 11.64 18.86
C VAL A 26 -26.62 12.29 20.19
N THR A 27 -27.63 12.82 20.86
CA THR A 27 -27.52 13.33 22.22
C THR A 27 -28.42 12.53 23.14
N VAL A 28 -27.89 12.03 24.26
CA VAL A 28 -28.64 11.41 25.33
C VAL A 28 -28.59 12.30 26.55
N ARG A 29 -29.75 12.54 27.17
CA ARG A 29 -29.90 13.37 28.36
C ARG A 29 -30.54 12.59 29.49
N ASP A 30 -30.22 12.93 30.73
CA ASP A 30 -30.93 12.43 31.91
C ASP A 30 -32.34 13.06 32.05
N ALA A 31 -33.10 12.64 33.07
CA ALA A 31 -34.43 13.19 33.36
C ALA A 31 -34.44 14.68 33.72
N LYS A 32 -33.29 15.25 34.13
CA LYS A 32 -33.13 16.67 34.46
C LYS A 32 -32.69 17.50 33.24
N GLY A 33 -32.42 16.86 32.09
CA GLY A 33 -31.96 17.49 30.86
C GLY A 33 -30.43 17.60 30.72
N THR A 34 -29.66 17.07 31.68
CA THR A 34 -28.19 17.05 31.65
C THR A 34 -27.72 16.15 30.51
N VAL A 35 -26.76 16.60 29.70
CA VAL A 35 -26.18 15.78 28.62
C VAL A 35 -25.29 14.68 29.21
N LEU A 36 -25.64 13.42 28.95
CA LEU A 36 -24.88 12.25 29.36
C LEU A 36 -23.98 11.72 28.23
N TYR A 37 -24.38 11.94 26.98
CA TYR A 37 -23.68 11.52 25.78
C TYR A 37 -24.01 12.49 24.64
N ARG A 38 -23.02 12.94 23.87
CA ARG A 38 -23.24 13.73 22.64
C ARG A 38 -22.08 13.51 21.67
N GLU A 39 -22.27 12.62 20.71
CA GLU A 39 -21.23 12.29 19.74
C GLU A 39 -21.80 11.96 18.37
N ALA A 40 -20.91 11.93 17.37
CA ALA A 40 -21.17 11.34 16.08
C ALA A 40 -20.81 9.85 16.15
N THR A 41 -21.80 8.99 16.37
CA THR A 41 -21.58 7.55 16.57
C THR A 41 -21.44 6.82 15.23
N PRO A 42 -20.35 6.09 14.97
CA PRO A 42 -20.18 5.37 13.72
C PRO A 42 -21.13 4.16 13.67
N PHE A 43 -21.97 4.11 12.65
CA PHE A 43 -22.77 2.93 12.33
C PHE A 43 -22.10 2.20 11.15
N LEU A 44 -22.06 0.87 11.21
CA LEU A 44 -21.39 0.02 10.24
C LEU A 44 -22.36 -0.40 9.11
N PRO A 45 -22.13 0.03 7.86
CA PRO A 45 -22.94 -0.39 6.71
C PRO A 45 -22.98 -1.91 6.56
N GLN A 46 -24.17 -2.46 6.30
CA GLN A 46 -24.40 -3.90 6.11
C GLN A 46 -24.70 -4.26 4.64
N ASP A 47 -25.11 -3.28 3.84
CA ASP A 47 -25.50 -3.48 2.44
C ASP A 47 -25.24 -2.22 1.59
N GLY A 48 -25.48 -2.33 0.27
CA GLY A 48 -25.27 -1.25 -0.70
C GLY A 48 -26.20 -0.05 -0.55
N ASN A 49 -27.28 -0.16 0.23
CA ASN A 49 -28.17 0.96 0.57
C ASN A 49 -27.77 1.64 1.89
N TYR A 50 -26.60 1.31 2.42
CA TYR A 50 -26.06 1.82 3.68
C TYR A 50 -27.01 1.62 4.87
N ARG A 51 -27.84 0.57 4.88
CA ARG A 51 -28.47 0.14 6.13
C ARG A 51 -27.35 -0.24 7.08
N SER A 52 -27.20 0.53 8.15
CA SER A 52 -26.03 0.43 9.01
C SER A 52 -26.44 0.01 10.41
N VAL A 53 -25.68 -0.89 11.04
CA VAL A 53 -25.90 -1.31 12.44
C VAL A 53 -24.99 -0.53 13.38
N GLY A 54 -25.46 -0.23 14.57
CA GLY A 54 -24.65 0.51 15.54
C GLY A 54 -25.13 0.36 16.96
N VAL A 55 -24.25 0.75 17.87
CA VAL A 55 -24.47 0.71 19.31
C VAL A 55 -24.05 2.04 19.92
N ILE A 56 -24.86 2.57 20.83
CA ILE A 56 -24.55 3.75 21.62
C ILE A 56 -24.47 3.33 23.09
N LYS A 57 -23.34 3.58 23.73
CA LYS A 57 -23.07 3.19 25.12
C LYS A 57 -22.99 4.45 25.97
N VAL A 58 -23.85 4.57 26.97
CA VAL A 58 -23.96 5.74 27.85
C VAL A 58 -23.63 5.33 29.29
N PRO A 59 -22.34 5.19 29.64
CA PRO A 59 -21.92 4.75 30.98
C PRO A 59 -22.22 5.78 32.07
N SER A 60 -22.38 7.05 31.69
CA SER A 60 -22.68 8.15 32.62
C SER A 60 -24.15 8.18 33.08
N ALA A 61 -25.01 7.31 32.54
CA ALA A 61 -26.40 7.22 32.97
C ALA A 61 -26.52 6.55 34.35
N ALA A 62 -27.39 7.11 35.19
CA ALA A 62 -27.65 6.67 36.55
C ALA A 62 -29.17 6.57 36.79
N PRO A 63 -29.66 5.65 37.65
CA PRO A 63 -28.89 4.71 38.48
C PRO A 63 -28.32 3.51 37.71
N LYS A 64 -28.78 3.27 36.48
CA LYS A 64 -28.27 2.20 35.60
C LYS A 64 -27.73 2.80 34.31
N GLN A 65 -26.69 2.17 33.77
CA GLN A 65 -26.11 2.58 32.49
C GLN A 65 -27.07 2.22 31.35
N LEU A 66 -27.03 3.01 30.27
CA LEU A 66 -27.91 2.81 29.12
C LEU A 66 -27.12 2.34 27.89
N GLY A 67 -27.68 1.38 27.19
CA GLY A 67 -27.20 0.91 25.89
C GLY A 67 -28.30 1.01 24.86
N PHE A 68 -27.97 1.52 23.67
CA PHE A 68 -28.88 1.53 22.53
C PHE A 68 -28.31 0.67 21.43
N THR A 69 -29.14 -0.17 20.83
CA THR A 69 -28.77 -0.98 19.66
C THR A 69 -29.75 -0.71 18.54
N GLY A 70 -29.29 -0.71 17.29
CA GLY A 70 -30.20 -0.63 16.17
C GLY A 70 -29.56 -0.20 14.88
N PHE A 71 -30.36 0.50 14.07
CA PHE A 71 -30.05 0.80 12.68
C PHE A 71 -30.06 2.29 12.39
N PHE A 72 -29.12 2.72 11.55
CA PHE A 72 -29.18 3.97 10.83
C PHE A 72 -29.58 3.69 9.38
N LEU A 73 -30.58 4.42 8.90
CA LEU A 73 -31.20 4.24 7.58
C LEU A 73 -31.14 5.57 6.82
N PRO A 74 -30.26 5.74 5.81
CA PRO A 74 -30.19 6.99 5.03
C PRO A 74 -31.51 7.35 4.34
N THR A 75 -32.19 6.36 3.75
CA THR A 75 -33.55 6.52 3.23
C THR A 75 -34.40 5.38 3.76
N ALA A 76 -34.99 5.60 4.94
CA ALA A 76 -35.80 4.61 5.62
C ALA A 76 -37.05 4.23 4.81
N GLU A 77 -37.32 2.93 4.73
CA GLU A 77 -38.61 2.43 4.25
C GLU A 77 -39.72 2.95 5.20
N PRO A 78 -40.80 3.58 4.69
CA PRO A 78 -41.76 4.27 5.55
C PRO A 78 -42.48 3.39 6.58
N THR A 79 -42.78 2.14 6.26
CA THR A 79 -43.70 1.30 7.06
C THR A 79 -43.00 0.36 8.05
N PHE A 80 -41.73 0.05 7.82
CA PHE A 80 -40.99 -1.06 8.44
C PHE A 80 -41.75 -2.39 8.38
N ALA A 81 -42.55 -2.63 7.33
CA ALA A 81 -43.38 -3.84 7.22
C ALA A 81 -42.54 -5.13 7.31
N ASN A 82 -41.31 -5.10 6.79
CA ASN A 82 -40.35 -6.20 6.86
C ASN A 82 -39.17 -5.89 7.82
N GLY A 83 -39.39 -5.00 8.78
CA GLY A 83 -38.38 -4.47 9.68
C GLY A 83 -37.62 -3.24 9.15
N PRO A 84 -36.67 -2.70 9.92
CA PRO A 84 -35.90 -1.52 9.54
C PRO A 84 -35.05 -1.76 8.28
N ALA A 85 -35.34 -1.02 7.21
CA ALA A 85 -34.68 -1.15 5.92
C ALA A 85 -34.38 0.22 5.28
N SER A 86 -33.29 0.29 4.53
CA SER A 86 -32.94 1.45 3.70
C SER A 86 -33.23 1.13 2.23
N VAL A 87 -34.04 1.96 1.56
CA VAL A 87 -34.42 1.75 0.16
C VAL A 87 -33.51 2.48 -0.83
N PHE A 88 -32.68 3.41 -0.34
CA PHE A 88 -31.76 4.18 -1.17
C PHE A 88 -30.51 4.62 -0.39
N PRO A 89 -29.31 4.60 -1.00
CA PRO A 89 -28.06 4.89 -0.30
C PRO A 89 -27.87 6.35 0.13
N ASP A 90 -28.48 7.32 -0.53
CA ASP A 90 -28.36 8.72 -0.09
C ASP A 90 -29.27 9.02 1.11
N ALA A 91 -28.88 10.00 1.92
CA ALA A 91 -29.66 10.42 3.10
C ALA A 91 -30.90 11.28 2.74
N LYS A 92 -31.91 10.71 2.05
CA LYS A 92 -33.13 11.42 1.63
C LYS A 92 -34.25 11.39 2.68
N ASN A 93 -34.35 10.31 3.45
CA ASN A 93 -35.25 10.19 4.60
C ASN A 93 -34.48 9.51 5.74
N PRO A 94 -33.50 10.21 6.35
CA PRO A 94 -32.65 9.61 7.35
C PRO A 94 -33.42 9.29 8.62
N GLU A 95 -33.30 8.07 9.11
CA GLU A 95 -33.92 7.66 10.37
C GLU A 95 -32.99 6.79 11.22
N LEU A 96 -33.16 6.92 12.54
CA LEU A 96 -32.61 6.02 13.53
C LEU A 96 -33.72 5.13 14.07
N ALA A 97 -33.51 3.81 14.00
CA ALA A 97 -34.39 2.80 14.57
C ALA A 97 -33.63 2.07 15.68
N LEU A 98 -33.97 2.32 16.95
CA LEU A 98 -33.20 1.86 18.11
C LEU A 98 -34.07 1.06 19.08
N SER A 99 -33.44 0.13 19.77
CA SER A 99 -33.91 -0.47 21.02
C SER A 99 -33.03 0.02 22.17
N VAL A 100 -33.61 0.14 23.35
CA VAL A 100 -32.92 0.62 24.55
C VAL A 100 -32.83 -0.46 25.62
N TRP A 101 -31.68 -0.50 26.28
CA TRP A 101 -31.30 -1.45 27.31
C TRP A 101 -30.77 -0.69 28.53
N GLU A 102 -30.98 -1.23 29.72
CA GLU A 102 -30.42 -0.72 30.97
C GLU A 102 -29.70 -1.82 31.74
N GLY A 103 -28.58 -1.49 32.40
CA GLY A 103 -27.85 -2.47 33.21
C GLY A 103 -26.38 -2.13 33.33
N ASN A 104 -25.55 -3.18 33.36
CA ASN A 104 -24.09 -3.05 33.31
C ASN A 104 -23.61 -3.16 31.85
N LEU A 105 -23.00 -2.10 31.31
CA LEU A 105 -22.47 -2.09 29.95
C LEU A 105 -21.16 -2.89 29.80
N PHE A 106 -20.44 -3.11 30.91
CA PHE A 106 -19.12 -3.72 30.90
C PHE A 106 -19.06 -4.90 31.89
N PRO A 107 -19.83 -5.98 31.64
CA PRO A 107 -19.73 -7.19 32.45
C PRO A 107 -18.28 -7.70 32.45
N GLY A 108 -17.72 -7.90 33.64
CA GLY A 108 -16.33 -8.35 33.83
C GLY A 108 -15.22 -7.37 33.42
N GLY A 109 -15.54 -6.12 33.03
CA GLY A 109 -14.55 -5.08 32.73
C GLY A 109 -13.69 -5.27 31.47
N ALA A 110 -14.00 -6.26 30.63
CA ALA A 110 -13.24 -6.56 29.42
C ALA A 110 -13.50 -5.54 28.28
N PRO A 111 -12.54 -5.33 27.36
CA PRO A 111 -12.77 -4.56 26.13
C PRO A 111 -13.94 -5.12 25.32
N GLN A 112 -14.83 -4.25 24.87
CA GLN A 112 -15.99 -4.64 24.07
C GLN A 112 -15.99 -3.98 22.70
N SER A 113 -16.59 -4.66 21.72
CA SER A 113 -16.82 -4.10 20.39
C SER A 113 -17.64 -2.80 20.47
N VAL A 114 -17.32 -1.86 19.60
CA VAL A 114 -18.09 -0.62 19.43
C VAL A 114 -19.37 -0.83 18.63
N TYR A 115 -19.49 -1.94 17.89
CA TYR A 115 -20.64 -2.26 17.03
C TYR A 115 -21.59 -3.30 17.62
N THR A 116 -21.27 -3.88 18.78
CA THR A 116 -22.14 -4.83 19.47
C THR A 116 -22.29 -4.47 20.95
N LEU A 117 -23.44 -4.84 21.50
CA LEU A 117 -23.79 -4.68 22.90
C LEU A 117 -23.89 -6.07 23.52
N ASN A 118 -23.13 -6.33 24.58
CA ASN A 118 -23.38 -7.49 25.42
C ASN A 118 -24.61 -7.18 26.29
N THR A 119 -25.63 -8.04 26.23
CA THR A 119 -26.88 -7.87 26.98
C THR A 119 -27.04 -8.84 28.15
N ASP A 120 -26.00 -9.61 28.51
CA ASP A 120 -26.06 -10.64 29.55
C ASP A 120 -26.40 -10.04 30.93
N GLU A 121 -25.87 -8.86 31.24
CA GLU A 121 -26.15 -8.08 32.45
C GLU A 121 -27.02 -6.84 32.15
N MET A 122 -27.78 -6.86 31.06
CA MET A 122 -28.70 -5.79 30.68
C MET A 122 -30.13 -6.28 30.52
N LYS A 123 -31.09 -5.40 30.80
CA LYS A 123 -32.52 -5.63 30.61
C LYS A 123 -33.05 -4.70 29.54
N GLN A 124 -33.84 -5.23 28.61
CA GLN A 124 -34.49 -4.42 27.60
C GLN A 124 -35.50 -3.50 28.29
N VAL A 125 -35.47 -2.21 27.95
CA VAL A 125 -36.44 -1.25 28.47
C VAL A 125 -37.76 -1.46 27.72
N THR A 126 -38.84 -1.55 28.48
CA THR A 126 -40.20 -1.75 27.97
C THR A 126 -41.06 -0.51 28.18
N LYS A 127 -42.14 -0.42 27.41
CA LYS A 127 -43.22 0.55 27.61
C LYS A 127 -44.15 0.08 28.73
N ALA A 128 -45.12 0.91 29.08
CA ALA A 128 -46.11 0.61 30.13
C ALA A 128 -46.94 -0.66 29.85
N ASP A 129 -47.13 -1.02 28.58
CA ASP A 129 -47.83 -2.23 28.13
C ASP A 129 -46.95 -3.50 28.15
N GLY A 130 -45.69 -3.40 28.59
CA GLY A 130 -44.73 -4.50 28.61
C GLY A 130 -44.03 -4.77 27.27
N SER A 131 -44.42 -4.10 26.17
CA SER A 131 -43.75 -4.23 24.88
C SER A 131 -42.38 -3.54 24.88
N PRO A 132 -41.42 -3.96 24.05
CA PRO A 132 -40.14 -3.29 23.92
C PRO A 132 -40.26 -1.81 23.55
N ALA A 133 -39.44 -0.96 24.18
CA ALA A 133 -39.32 0.45 23.83
C ALA A 133 -38.52 0.61 22.52
N LEU A 134 -39.23 0.47 21.40
CA LEU A 134 -38.70 0.72 20.06
C LEU A 134 -38.78 2.21 19.73
N ILE A 135 -37.64 2.77 19.34
CA ILE A 135 -37.43 4.19 19.09
C ILE A 135 -37.24 4.38 17.59
N ARG A 136 -37.98 5.32 17.00
CA ARG A 136 -37.83 5.72 15.60
C ARG A 136 -37.73 7.23 15.54
N LEU A 137 -36.61 7.74 15.05
CA LEU A 137 -36.29 9.17 15.06
C LEU A 137 -35.84 9.65 13.69
N LYS A 138 -36.33 10.81 13.28
CA LYS A 138 -35.77 11.66 12.21
C LYS A 138 -34.81 12.70 12.81
N PRO A 139 -33.90 13.30 12.02
CA PRO A 139 -33.07 14.40 12.50
C PRO A 139 -33.92 15.52 13.12
N GLY A 140 -33.45 16.06 14.23
CA GLY A 140 -34.15 17.03 15.07
C GLY A 140 -35.16 16.43 16.05
N GLN A 141 -35.53 15.16 15.93
CA GLN A 141 -36.53 14.55 16.81
C GLN A 141 -35.90 14.04 18.11
N THR A 142 -36.70 14.10 19.17
CA THR A 142 -36.36 13.59 20.51
C THR A 142 -37.39 12.58 20.96
N TYR A 143 -36.94 11.49 21.57
CA TYR A 143 -37.77 10.48 22.19
C TYR A 143 -37.55 10.46 23.70
N GLN A 144 -38.64 10.49 24.46
CA GLN A 144 -38.61 10.36 25.91
C GLN A 144 -38.56 8.89 26.29
N LEU A 145 -37.52 8.49 27.03
CA LEU A 145 -37.34 7.12 27.44
C LEU A 145 -38.32 6.80 28.58
N PRO A 146 -38.98 5.62 28.56
CA PRO A 146 -39.86 5.22 29.66
C PRO A 146 -39.15 5.19 31.01
N GLY A 147 -39.89 5.42 32.09
CA GLY A 147 -39.43 5.26 33.47
C GLY A 147 -38.33 6.22 33.91
N ASP A 148 -38.47 7.51 33.60
CA ASP A 148 -37.58 8.61 34.01
C ASP A 148 -36.09 8.39 33.66
N ARG A 149 -35.84 7.68 32.55
CA ARG A 149 -34.48 7.43 32.03
C ARG A 149 -33.92 8.60 31.22
N GLY A 150 -34.68 9.68 31.10
CA GLY A 150 -34.33 10.85 30.30
C GLY A 150 -34.75 10.72 28.84
N SER A 151 -33.91 11.18 27.91
CA SER A 151 -34.28 11.31 26.50
C SER A 151 -33.12 11.04 25.55
N ILE A 152 -33.46 10.69 24.32
CA ILE A 152 -32.51 10.56 23.21
C ILE A 152 -32.96 11.44 22.04
N THR A 153 -32.05 12.26 21.53
CA THR A 153 -32.26 13.16 20.39
C THR A 153 -31.38 12.74 19.25
N PHE A 154 -31.96 12.62 18.05
CA PHE A 154 -31.20 12.46 16.82
C PHE A 154 -30.91 13.85 16.26
N ASP A 155 -29.72 14.41 16.51
CA ASP A 155 -29.42 15.81 16.17
C ASP A 155 -29.31 16.02 14.65
N SER A 156 -28.47 15.22 13.98
CA SER A 156 -28.13 15.41 12.56
C SER A 156 -27.41 14.20 11.97
N VAL A 157 -27.18 14.20 10.66
CA VAL A 157 -26.37 13.20 9.97
C VAL A 157 -25.11 13.86 9.41
N LYS A 158 -23.95 13.28 9.68
CA LYS A 158 -22.69 13.64 9.02
C LYS A 158 -22.30 12.57 8.01
N ARG A 159 -21.75 12.97 6.87
CA ARG A 159 -21.14 12.05 5.90
C ARG A 159 -19.66 11.92 6.24
N PHE A 160 -19.12 10.71 6.21
CA PHE A 160 -17.68 10.47 6.35
C PHE A 160 -17.14 9.75 5.12
N ALA A 161 -15.85 9.95 4.88
CA ALA A 161 -15.07 9.29 3.85
C ALA A 161 -13.73 8.89 4.47
N GLY A 162 -13.41 7.59 4.43
CA GLY A 162 -12.09 7.09 4.77
C GLY A 162 -11.18 7.21 3.56
N LEU A 163 -10.09 7.97 3.69
CA LEU A 163 -9.11 8.17 2.63
C LEU A 163 -7.80 7.47 3.04
N SER A 164 -7.24 6.66 2.15
CA SER A 164 -5.87 6.14 2.26
C SER A 164 -4.97 6.97 1.37
N VAL A 165 -3.92 7.54 1.95
CA VAL A 165 -2.90 8.26 1.20
C VAL A 165 -1.66 7.38 1.18
N ARG A 166 -1.26 6.92 -0.01
CA ARG A 166 -0.04 6.15 -0.19
C ARG A 166 0.99 6.99 -0.94
N THR A 167 2.19 7.08 -0.38
CA THR A 167 3.32 7.73 -1.02
C THR A 167 4.49 6.75 -1.06
N ASP A 168 5.05 6.52 -2.25
CA ASP A 168 6.21 5.65 -2.44
C ASP A 168 7.39 6.48 -2.97
N PRO A 169 8.14 7.17 -2.08
CA PRO A 169 9.29 7.97 -2.49
C PRO A 169 10.48 7.10 -2.96
N GLY A 170 10.47 5.79 -2.66
CA GLY A 170 11.53 4.85 -3.01
C GLY A 170 11.40 4.28 -4.43
N ALA A 171 10.20 4.32 -5.01
CA ALA A 171 9.93 3.86 -6.37
C ALA A 171 10.92 4.40 -7.44
N PRO A 172 11.18 5.73 -7.55
CA PRO A 172 12.12 6.25 -8.54
C PRO A 172 13.57 5.83 -8.28
N ILE A 173 13.98 5.75 -7.01
CA ILE A 173 15.33 5.30 -6.61
C ILE A 173 15.52 3.83 -6.98
N SER A 174 14.50 3.00 -6.74
CA SER A 174 14.51 1.57 -7.06
C SER A 174 14.55 1.34 -8.57
N LEU A 175 13.76 2.10 -9.34
CA LEU A 175 13.80 2.08 -10.80
C LEU A 175 15.18 2.47 -11.34
N ALA A 176 15.74 3.58 -10.85
CA ALA A 176 17.07 4.02 -11.26
C ALA A 176 18.15 2.98 -10.93
N SER A 177 18.09 2.37 -9.75
CA SER A 177 19.02 1.31 -9.33
C SER A 177 18.90 0.06 -10.20
N ALA A 178 17.68 -0.35 -10.53
CA ALA A 178 17.43 -1.49 -11.42
C ALA A 178 17.95 -1.23 -12.84
N LEU A 179 17.74 -0.01 -13.37
CA LEU A 179 18.29 0.40 -14.66
C LEU A 179 19.82 0.40 -14.66
N LEU A 180 20.45 0.94 -13.62
CA LEU A 180 21.91 0.96 -13.48
C LEU A 180 22.50 -0.45 -13.37
N ALA A 181 21.88 -1.33 -12.57
CA ALA A 181 22.32 -2.72 -12.44
C ALA A 181 22.20 -3.47 -13.78
N THR A 182 21.10 -3.27 -14.51
CA THR A 182 20.89 -3.86 -15.83
C THR A 182 21.92 -3.36 -16.82
N LEU A 183 22.20 -2.05 -16.84
CA LEU A 183 23.21 -1.46 -17.70
C LEU A 183 24.62 -1.97 -17.36
N GLY A 184 24.96 -2.06 -16.08
CA GLY A 184 26.23 -2.63 -15.61
C GLY A 184 26.41 -4.08 -16.03
N LEU A 185 25.33 -4.89 -15.99
CA LEU A 185 25.34 -6.26 -16.48
C LEU A 185 25.57 -6.32 -17.99
N ILE A 186 24.85 -5.51 -18.78
CA ILE A 186 25.03 -5.44 -20.24
C ILE A 186 26.47 -5.06 -20.60
N LEU A 187 27.01 -4.03 -19.94
CA LEU A 187 28.40 -3.60 -20.15
C LEU A 187 29.40 -4.68 -19.75
N GLY A 188 29.18 -5.36 -18.61
CA GLY A 188 30.01 -6.46 -18.16
C GLY A 188 30.06 -7.65 -19.12
N LEU A 189 28.94 -7.94 -19.79
CA LEU A 189 28.85 -9.03 -20.77
C LEU A 189 29.37 -8.64 -22.17
N THR A 190 29.23 -7.37 -22.55
CA THR A 190 29.64 -6.90 -23.89
C THR A 190 31.12 -6.49 -23.95
N ILE A 191 31.69 -5.99 -22.85
CA ILE A 191 33.11 -5.60 -22.78
C ILE A 191 33.97 -6.84 -22.57
N LYS A 192 34.49 -7.37 -23.66
CA LYS A 192 35.44 -8.50 -23.64
C LYS A 192 36.82 -8.04 -23.21
N ARG A 193 37.28 -8.49 -22.03
CA ARG A 193 38.65 -8.23 -21.57
C ARG A 193 39.61 -9.24 -22.19
N ARG A 194 40.35 -8.80 -23.21
CA ARG A 194 41.37 -9.59 -23.92
C ARG A 194 42.76 -9.21 -23.41
N ARG A 195 43.60 -10.20 -23.13
CA ARG A 195 45.03 -10.00 -22.86
C ARG A 195 45.83 -10.74 -23.91
N VAL A 196 46.79 -10.06 -24.52
CA VAL A 196 47.72 -10.66 -25.47
C VAL A 196 49.11 -10.55 -24.87
N PHE A 197 49.84 -11.65 -24.88
CA PHE A 197 51.20 -11.76 -24.41
C PHE A 197 52.11 -12.05 -25.60
N VAL A 198 53.19 -11.29 -25.73
CA VAL A 198 54.21 -11.51 -26.76
C VAL A 198 55.51 -11.84 -26.05
N ARG A 199 56.14 -12.94 -26.46
CA ARG A 199 57.45 -13.36 -25.97
C ARG A 199 58.41 -13.42 -27.13
N VAL A 200 59.52 -12.71 -27.02
CA VAL A 200 60.57 -12.66 -28.04
C VAL A 200 61.82 -13.33 -27.49
N ARG A 201 62.42 -14.24 -28.26
CA ARG A 201 63.65 -14.95 -27.90
C ARG A 201 64.54 -15.12 -29.14
N PRO A 202 65.87 -15.10 -29.01
CA PRO A 202 66.74 -15.47 -30.11
C PRO A 202 66.48 -16.93 -30.51
N ALA A 203 66.52 -17.24 -31.80
CA ALA A 203 66.44 -18.61 -32.29
C ALA A 203 67.68 -19.38 -31.85
N ALA A 204 67.51 -20.67 -31.55
CA ALA A 204 68.64 -21.54 -31.26
C ALA A 204 69.54 -21.64 -32.50
N VAL A 205 70.84 -21.42 -32.33
CA VAL A 205 71.82 -21.49 -33.42
C VAL A 205 71.97 -22.95 -33.86
N GLY A 206 71.36 -23.29 -34.98
CA GLY A 206 71.61 -24.52 -35.74
C GLY A 206 72.11 -24.12 -37.12
N ASP A 207 73.25 -24.69 -37.53
CA ASP A 207 74.05 -24.31 -38.70
C ASP A 207 74.69 -22.90 -38.61
N PRO A 208 76.03 -22.77 -38.49
CA PRO A 208 76.72 -21.47 -38.41
C PRO A 208 76.66 -20.63 -39.71
N SER A 209 76.08 -21.16 -40.79
CA SER A 209 75.82 -20.43 -42.03
C SER A 209 74.42 -19.78 -42.12
N ALA A 210 73.54 -20.02 -41.15
CA ALA A 210 72.19 -19.46 -41.13
C ALA A 210 72.14 -18.06 -40.46
N PRO A 211 71.32 -17.12 -40.96
CA PRO A 211 71.16 -15.80 -40.36
C PRO A 211 70.58 -15.88 -38.94
N ALA A 212 70.98 -14.95 -38.07
CA ALA A 212 70.45 -14.84 -36.71
C ALA A 212 68.93 -14.60 -36.75
N ALA A 213 68.15 -15.62 -36.39
CA ALA A 213 66.70 -15.53 -36.36
C ALA A 213 66.20 -15.17 -34.95
N THR A 214 65.06 -14.49 -34.88
CA THR A 214 64.36 -14.20 -33.62
C THR A 214 63.01 -14.91 -33.63
N VAL A 215 62.75 -15.73 -32.61
CA VAL A 215 61.47 -16.41 -32.43
C VAL A 215 60.53 -15.52 -31.63
N VAL A 216 59.41 -15.16 -32.24
CA VAL A 216 58.31 -14.44 -31.60
C VAL A 216 57.17 -15.41 -31.32
N THR A 217 56.82 -15.59 -30.05
CA THR A 217 55.66 -16.38 -29.62
C THR A 217 54.56 -15.45 -29.14
N ILE A 218 53.36 -15.58 -29.69
CA ILE A 218 52.21 -14.75 -29.34
C ILE A 218 51.13 -15.65 -28.73
N GLY A 219 50.67 -15.31 -27.53
CA GLY A 219 49.60 -16.01 -26.84
C GLY A 219 48.45 -15.06 -26.50
N GLY A 220 47.21 -15.47 -26.80
CA GLY A 220 46.00 -14.76 -26.40
C GLY A 220 45.34 -15.42 -25.19
N LEU A 221 44.87 -14.63 -24.24
CA LEU A 221 44.05 -15.08 -23.12
C LEU A 221 42.79 -14.21 -23.00
N SER A 222 41.63 -14.85 -23.04
CA SER A 222 40.33 -14.26 -22.70
C SER A 222 39.76 -14.94 -21.46
N LYS A 223 38.94 -14.20 -20.69
CA LYS A 223 38.27 -14.75 -19.51
C LYS A 223 37.18 -15.77 -19.88
N ASP A 224 36.53 -15.56 -21.02
CA ASP A 224 35.47 -16.42 -21.57
C ASP A 224 35.87 -16.95 -22.97
N SER A 225 35.11 -17.92 -23.51
CA SER A 225 35.28 -18.44 -24.87
C SER A 225 34.99 -17.35 -25.91
N ASP A 226 36.02 -16.62 -26.31
CA ASP A 226 35.89 -15.50 -27.24
C ASP A 226 36.25 -15.91 -28.69
N PRO A 227 35.26 -16.06 -29.59
CA PRO A 227 35.52 -16.48 -30.96
C PRO A 227 36.37 -15.47 -31.76
N GLY A 228 36.45 -14.20 -31.31
CA GLY A 228 37.27 -13.18 -31.96
C GLY A 228 38.75 -13.15 -31.53
N LEU A 229 39.15 -13.93 -30.52
CA LEU A 229 40.52 -13.90 -29.99
C LEU A 229 41.54 -14.43 -31.01
N ALA A 230 41.18 -15.51 -31.72
CA ALA A 230 42.05 -16.12 -32.73
C ALA A 230 42.37 -15.14 -33.87
N ALA A 231 41.36 -14.45 -34.39
CA ALA A 231 41.54 -13.44 -35.45
C ALA A 231 42.49 -12.31 -35.02
N ILE A 232 42.43 -11.88 -33.75
CA ILE A 232 43.33 -10.85 -33.21
C ILE A 232 44.77 -11.37 -33.09
N VAL A 233 44.96 -12.57 -32.53
CA VAL A 233 46.30 -13.16 -32.40
C VAL A 233 46.95 -13.35 -33.77
N THR A 234 46.19 -13.85 -34.75
CA THR A 234 46.64 -13.98 -36.14
C THR A 234 46.94 -12.62 -36.75
N GLY A 235 46.06 -11.63 -36.57
CA GLY A 235 46.28 -10.28 -37.09
C GLY A 235 47.57 -9.63 -36.53
N ILE A 236 47.86 -9.83 -35.24
CA ILE A 236 49.12 -9.35 -34.63
C ILE A 236 50.32 -10.11 -35.19
N ALA A 237 50.21 -11.44 -35.38
CA ALA A 237 51.28 -12.23 -35.97
C ALA A 237 51.59 -11.77 -37.41
N THR A 238 50.56 -11.57 -38.23
CA THR A 238 50.70 -11.07 -39.61
C THR A 238 51.26 -9.65 -39.65
N ALA A 239 50.85 -8.77 -38.73
CA ALA A 239 51.41 -7.42 -38.65
C ALA A 239 52.90 -7.43 -38.27
N ILE A 240 53.32 -8.30 -37.34
CA ILE A 240 54.74 -8.44 -36.95
C ILE A 240 55.55 -9.00 -38.12
N ASP A 241 55.04 -10.04 -38.81
CA ASP A 241 55.69 -10.65 -39.97
C ASP A 241 55.83 -9.67 -41.13
N GLY A 242 54.78 -8.88 -41.41
CA GLY A 242 54.80 -7.80 -42.38
C GLY A 242 55.74 -6.65 -42.01
N ALA A 243 55.87 -6.32 -40.71
CA ALA A 243 56.82 -5.32 -40.24
C ALA A 243 58.28 -5.79 -40.38
N THR A 244 58.57 -7.07 -40.16
CA THR A 244 59.90 -7.66 -40.39
C THR A 244 60.24 -7.82 -41.87
N THR A 245 59.25 -8.04 -42.74
CA THR A 245 59.47 -8.17 -44.19
C THR A 245 59.74 -6.82 -44.85
N ASN A 246 59.14 -5.73 -44.35
CA ASN A 246 59.37 -4.37 -44.83
C ASN A 246 60.58 -3.67 -44.18
N ALA A 247 61.24 -4.32 -43.21
CA ALA A 247 62.50 -3.84 -42.67
C ALA A 247 63.62 -4.17 -43.66
N GLU A 248 63.99 -3.21 -44.51
CA GLU A 248 65.20 -3.28 -45.35
C GLU A 248 66.40 -3.68 -44.47
N PRO A 249 67.23 -4.67 -44.85
CA PRO A 249 68.40 -5.03 -44.07
C PRO A 249 69.37 -3.86 -44.06
N ASP A 250 69.63 -3.30 -42.87
CA ASP A 250 70.67 -2.29 -42.67
C ASP A 250 72.02 -2.91 -43.04
N ARG A 251 72.51 -2.57 -44.23
CA ARG A 251 73.75 -3.07 -44.82
C ARG A 251 74.89 -2.53 -43.94
N PRO A 252 75.74 -3.36 -43.31
CA PRO A 252 76.81 -2.82 -42.48
C PRO A 252 77.75 -1.98 -43.35
N ALA A 253 77.92 -0.71 -42.97
CA ALA A 253 78.84 0.20 -43.62
C ALA A 253 80.26 -0.38 -43.59
N GLU A 254 80.84 -0.50 -44.79
CA GLU A 254 82.23 -0.84 -45.03
C GLU A 254 83.13 0.13 -44.24
N ARG A 255 83.75 -0.35 -43.16
CA ARG A 255 84.79 0.41 -42.45
C ARG A 255 86.12 0.08 -43.11
N THR A 256 86.52 0.96 -44.02
CA THR A 256 87.90 1.12 -44.49
C THR A 256 88.77 1.51 -43.30
N GLU A 257 89.85 0.78 -43.01
CA GLU A 257 90.97 1.31 -42.21
C GLU A 257 92.25 0.54 -42.57
N SER A 258 93.08 1.24 -43.37
CA SER A 258 94.55 1.21 -43.55
C SER A 258 95.35 -0.06 -43.29
#